data_AF-A0A9N9WC50-F1
#
_entry.id   AF-A0A9N9WC50-F1
#
_cell.length_a   1.000
_cell.length_b   1.000
_cell.length_c   1.000
_cell.angle_alpha   90.00
_cell.angle_beta   90.00
_cell.angle_gamma   90.00
#
_symmetry.space_group_name_H-M   'P 1'
#
loop_
_entity.id
_entity.type
_entity.pdbx_description
1 polymer ?
#
loop_
_entity_poly.entity_id
_entity_poly.type
_entity_poly.pdbx_seq_one_letter_code
_entity_poly.pdbx_strand_id
1 'polypeptide(L)'
;MIRIVLLLVLITLALSAREPKQINLTNQGTIAGMYITRFRTKRIAAYLGIPYAEPPIDFRRFMAPEYTVLTSWDGVRNATLYAPDCMQSEAKSDDVQQRTWNKHDELFMKLLDSQLEQPRKKEFSEDCLYLNVYVPADGENSEICFH
;
A
#
# COMPACT_ATOMS: atom_id res chain seq x y z
N MET A 1 -35.69 17.86 -16.81
CA MET A 1 -35.71 16.44 -17.24
C MET A 1 -34.30 15.89 -17.50
N ILE A 2 -33.48 16.53 -18.35
CA ILE A 2 -32.10 16.05 -18.67
C ILE A 2 -31.19 15.92 -17.44
N ARG A 3 -31.24 16.87 -16.49
CA ARG A 3 -30.45 16.80 -15.24
C ARG A 3 -30.82 15.61 -14.34
N ILE A 4 -32.09 15.21 -14.33
CA ILE A 4 -32.56 14.06 -13.52
C ILE A 4 -32.10 12.75 -14.15
N VAL A 5 -32.18 12.64 -15.48
CA VAL A 5 -31.68 11.47 -16.23
C VAL A 5 -30.16 11.32 -16.06
N LEU A 6 -29.41 12.43 -16.15
CA LEU A 6 -27.95 12.43 -15.90
C LEU A 6 -27.60 11.98 -14.49
N LEU A 7 -28.32 12.47 -13.48
CA LEU A 7 -28.13 12.05 -12.08
C LEU A 7 -28.44 10.56 -11.89
N LEU A 8 -29.54 10.06 -12.47
CA LEU A 8 -29.90 8.64 -12.39
C LEU A 8 -28.86 7.75 -13.09
N VAL A 9 -28.34 8.15 -14.25
CA VAL A 9 -27.29 7.42 -14.97
C VAL A 9 -25.96 7.43 -14.20
N LEU A 10 -25.59 8.55 -13.57
CA LEU A 10 -24.40 8.63 -12.71
C LEU A 10 -24.52 7.73 -11.47
N ILE A 11 -25.71 7.66 -10.86
CA ILE A 11 -25.97 6.79 -9.71
C ILE A 11 -25.88 5.31 -10.11
N THR A 12 -26.47 4.90 -11.24
CA THR A 12 -26.38 3.50 -11.69
C THR A 12 -24.96 3.09 -12.06
N LEU A 13 -24.17 3.99 -12.66
CA LEU A 13 -22.75 3.74 -12.96
C LEU A 13 -21.92 3.58 -11.69
N ALA A 14 -22.16 4.38 -10.66
CA ALA A 14 -21.47 4.27 -9.37
C ALA A 14 -21.76 2.95 -8.65
N LEU A 15 -23.02 2.48 -8.68
CA LEU A 15 -23.40 1.18 -8.08
C LEU A 15 -22.79 -0.03 -8.82
N SER A 16 -22.38 0.13 -10.08
CA SER A 16 -21.78 -0.96 -10.86
C SER A 16 -20.27 -1.15 -10.57
N ALA A 17 -19.64 -0.29 -9.79
CA ALA A 17 -18.22 -0.39 -9.47
C ALA A 17 -17.96 -1.62 -8.58
N ARG A 18 -17.33 -2.66 -9.15
CA ARG A 18 -16.98 -3.87 -8.39
C ARG A 18 -15.77 -3.61 -7.51
N GLU A 19 -15.98 -3.60 -6.20
CA GLU A 19 -14.94 -3.55 -5.16
C GLU A 19 -14.30 -4.93 -4.92
N PRO A 20 -13.07 -4.98 -4.39
CA PRO A 20 -12.47 -6.24 -3.97
C PRO A 20 -13.26 -6.88 -2.83
N LYS A 21 -13.07 -8.19 -2.64
CA LYS A 21 -13.65 -8.91 -1.51
C LYS A 21 -13.06 -8.36 -0.19
N GLN A 22 -13.93 -8.09 0.79
CA GLN A 22 -13.45 -7.78 2.14
C GLN A 22 -12.82 -9.01 2.79
N ILE A 23 -11.71 -8.80 3.50
CA ILE A 23 -10.95 -9.88 4.14
C ILE A 23 -11.08 -9.75 5.65
N ASN A 24 -11.51 -10.81 6.32
CA ASN A 24 -11.55 -10.87 7.77
C ASN A 24 -10.21 -11.39 8.30
N LEU A 25 -9.46 -10.55 9.01
CA LEU A 25 -8.21 -10.90 9.65
C LEU A 25 -8.49 -11.45 11.05
N THR A 26 -8.08 -12.69 11.29
CA THR A 26 -8.22 -13.35 12.59
C THR A 26 -7.63 -12.46 13.70
N ASN A 27 -8.42 -12.21 14.74
CA ASN A 27 -8.05 -11.42 15.93
C ASN A 27 -7.72 -9.92 15.68
N GLN A 28 -8.01 -9.37 14.51
CA GLN A 28 -7.79 -7.94 14.22
C GLN A 28 -9.05 -7.23 13.74
N GLY A 29 -9.78 -7.81 12.78
CA GLY A 29 -10.97 -7.19 12.19
C GLY A 29 -11.01 -7.33 10.67
N THR A 30 -11.98 -6.67 10.04
CA THR A 30 -12.17 -6.79 8.58
C THR A 30 -11.49 -5.63 7.86
N ILE A 31 -10.93 -5.88 6.67
CA ILE A 31 -10.30 -4.88 5.81
C ILE A 31 -10.99 -4.80 4.43
N ALA A 32 -11.03 -3.59 3.87
CA ALA A 32 -11.44 -3.34 2.49
C ALA A 32 -10.28 -2.75 1.68
N GLY A 33 -9.97 -3.36 0.54
CA GLY A 33 -8.91 -2.93 -0.37
C GLY A 33 -9.44 -2.19 -1.59
N MET A 34 -8.57 -1.95 -2.58
CA MET A 34 -8.95 -1.39 -3.89
C MET A 34 -8.48 -2.28 -5.03
N TYR A 35 -9.09 -2.15 -6.21
CA TYR A 35 -8.49 -2.69 -7.43
C TYR A 35 -7.51 -1.69 -8.03
N ILE A 36 -6.28 -2.15 -8.27
CA ILE A 36 -5.31 -1.45 -9.10
C ILE A 36 -5.18 -2.14 -10.45
N THR A 37 -4.88 -1.37 -11.49
CA THR A 37 -4.57 -1.90 -12.82
C THR A 37 -3.07 -1.79 -13.03
N ARG A 38 -2.41 -2.93 -13.28
CA ARG A 38 -0.99 -3.00 -13.61
C ARG A 38 -0.82 -3.92 -14.82
N PHE A 39 0.33 -3.81 -15.49
CA PHE A 39 0.78 -4.63 -16.63
C PHE A 39 -0.32 -5.26 -17.51
N ARG A 40 -0.48 -4.72 -18.73
CA ARG A 40 -1.40 -5.28 -19.75
C ARG A 40 -2.86 -5.40 -19.26
N THR A 41 -3.33 -4.42 -18.48
CA THR A 41 -4.73 -4.27 -18.04
C THR A 41 -5.26 -5.31 -17.05
N LYS A 42 -4.38 -6.09 -16.39
CA LYS A 42 -4.84 -7.00 -15.33
C LYS A 42 -5.25 -6.24 -14.08
N ARG A 43 -6.43 -6.58 -13.53
CA ARG A 43 -6.88 -6.08 -12.23
C ARG A 43 -6.22 -6.89 -11.12
N ILE A 44 -5.69 -6.19 -10.13
CA ILE A 44 -5.10 -6.76 -8.92
C ILE A 44 -5.84 -6.14 -7.75
N ALA A 45 -6.31 -6.95 -6.82
CA ALA A 45 -6.81 -6.46 -5.54
C ALA A 45 -5.61 -6.13 -4.65
N ALA A 46 -5.51 -4.88 -4.22
CA ALA A 46 -4.48 -4.37 -3.34
C ALA A 46 -5.08 -4.07 -1.96
N TYR A 47 -4.43 -4.58 -0.93
CA TYR A 47 -4.72 -4.29 0.48
C TYR A 47 -3.44 -3.73 1.09
N LEU A 48 -3.48 -2.46 1.47
CA LEU A 48 -2.31 -1.67 1.81
C LEU A 48 -2.34 -1.24 3.28
N GLY A 49 -1.16 -1.11 3.90
CA GLY A 49 -1.03 -0.58 5.25
C GLY A 49 -1.68 -1.46 6.33
N ILE A 50 -1.55 -2.78 6.21
CA ILE A 50 -2.09 -3.74 7.20
C ILE A 50 -1.08 -3.89 8.35
N PRO A 51 -1.42 -3.53 9.60
CA PRO A 51 -0.50 -3.69 10.72
C PRO A 51 -0.25 -5.18 11.00
N TYR A 52 1.00 -5.54 11.28
CA TYR A 52 1.38 -6.92 11.62
C TYR A 52 2.12 -7.05 12.95
N ALA A 53 2.51 -5.93 13.55
CA ALA A 53 3.16 -5.85 14.84
C ALA A 53 2.82 -4.51 15.50
N GLU A 54 2.93 -4.43 16.82
CA GLU A 54 2.83 -3.17 17.56
C GLU A 54 4.02 -2.26 17.24
N PRO A 55 3.79 -0.93 17.17
CA PRO A 55 4.83 0.02 16.78
C PRO A 55 6.01 -0.03 17.77
N PRO A 56 7.27 -0.05 17.27
CA PRO A 56 8.48 -0.12 18.10
C PRO A 56 8.86 1.26 18.68
N ILE A 57 7.88 1.98 19.22
CA ILE A 57 8.03 3.32 19.80
C ILE A 57 8.36 3.24 21.30
N ASP A 58 9.00 4.31 21.81
CA ASP A 58 9.37 4.47 23.22
C ASP A 58 10.14 3.26 23.79
N PHE A 59 9.60 2.61 24.82
CA PHE A 59 10.22 1.48 25.49
C PHE A 59 10.31 0.22 24.62
N ARG A 60 9.55 0.16 23.52
CA ARG A 60 9.61 -0.96 22.56
C ARG A 60 10.71 -0.79 21.53
N ARG A 61 11.38 0.37 21.50
CA ARG A 61 12.48 0.60 20.56
C ARG A 61 13.60 -0.43 20.80
N PHE A 62 14.08 -1.03 19.71
CA PHE A 62 15.12 -2.07 19.71
C PHE A 62 14.72 -3.40 20.37
N MET A 63 13.46 -3.57 20.76
CA MET A 63 12.93 -4.86 21.18
C MET A 63 12.51 -5.69 19.96
N ALA A 64 12.33 -6.99 20.18
CA ALA A 64 11.67 -7.84 19.18
C ALA A 64 10.25 -7.29 18.89
N PRO A 65 9.79 -7.31 17.63
CA PRO A 65 8.43 -6.91 17.30
C PRO A 65 7.41 -7.72 18.10
N GLU A 66 6.45 -7.02 18.71
CA GLU A 66 5.34 -7.66 19.41
C GLU A 66 4.21 -7.94 18.42
N TYR A 67 3.98 -9.21 18.11
CA TYR A 67 2.98 -9.66 17.13
C TYR A 67 1.86 -10.50 17.77
N THR A 68 1.96 -10.80 19.08
CA THR A 68 0.98 -11.65 19.77
C THR A 68 -0.25 -10.87 20.23
N VAL A 69 -0.09 -9.58 20.45
CA VAL A 69 -1.17 -8.64 20.79
C VAL A 69 -1.15 -7.55 19.74
N LEU A 70 -2.11 -7.60 18.80
CA LEU A 70 -2.32 -6.56 17.81
C LEU A 70 -3.57 -5.77 18.17
N THR A 71 -3.50 -4.46 17.98
CA THR A 71 -4.69 -3.60 18.05
C THR A 71 -5.75 -4.10 17.07
N SER A 72 -6.92 -4.47 17.60
CA SER A 72 -8.09 -4.83 16.82
C SER A 72 -9.01 -3.62 16.61
N TRP A 73 -9.86 -3.69 15.60
CA TRP A 73 -10.85 -2.66 15.28
C TRP A 73 -12.21 -3.27 15.01
N ASP A 74 -13.25 -2.53 15.39
CA ASP A 74 -14.62 -2.87 15.05
C ASP A 74 -14.94 -2.45 13.61
N GLY A 75 -15.70 -3.30 12.90
CA GLY A 75 -16.13 -3.02 11.54
C GLY A 75 -15.05 -3.23 10.48
N VAL A 76 -15.05 -2.36 9.46
CA VAL A 76 -14.22 -2.49 8.26
C VAL A 76 -13.19 -1.35 8.21
N ARG A 77 -11.91 -1.70 8.31
CA ARG A 77 -10.79 -0.77 8.15
C ARG A 77 -10.50 -0.56 6.67
N ASN A 78 -10.28 0.70 6.31
CA ASN A 78 -9.84 1.06 4.98
C ASN A 78 -8.35 0.69 4.79
N ALA A 79 -8.07 -0.26 3.89
CA ALA A 79 -6.74 -0.74 3.53
C ALA A 79 -6.38 -0.31 2.09
N THR A 80 -6.64 0.94 1.75
CA THR A 80 -6.34 1.51 0.42
C THR A 80 -5.18 2.51 0.45
N LEU A 81 -4.54 2.72 1.59
CA LEU A 81 -3.48 3.70 1.76
C LEU A 81 -2.21 3.01 2.24
N TYR A 82 -1.07 3.46 1.71
CA TYR A 82 0.23 3.02 2.21
C TYR A 82 0.48 3.62 3.59
N ALA A 83 1.09 2.83 4.46
CA ALA A 83 1.62 3.29 5.73
C ALA A 83 2.96 4.02 5.53
N PRO A 84 3.45 4.77 6.54
CA PRO A 84 4.77 5.40 6.50
C PRO A 84 5.90 4.37 6.32
N ASP A 85 6.98 4.79 5.67
CA ASP A 85 8.22 4.03 5.60
C ASP A 85 8.95 4.11 6.96
N CYS A 86 9.76 3.09 7.26
CA CYS A 86 10.60 3.10 8.45
C CYS A 86 11.69 4.15 8.35
N MET A 87 12.09 4.69 9.51
CA MET A 87 13.22 5.62 9.62
C MET A 87 14.47 5.07 8.93
N GLN A 88 14.87 5.71 7.84
CA GLN A 88 16.06 5.40 7.07
C GLN A 88 16.75 6.72 6.72
N SER A 89 18.07 6.72 6.70
CA SER A 89 18.79 7.84 6.10
C SER A 89 18.34 7.92 4.64
N GLU A 90 17.76 9.05 4.26
CA GLU A 90 17.65 9.38 2.84
C GLU A 90 19.04 9.22 2.23
N ALA A 91 19.13 8.65 1.03
CA ALA A 91 20.36 8.70 0.26
C ALA A 91 20.61 10.17 -0.06
N LYS A 92 21.26 10.88 0.88
CA LYS A 92 21.51 12.30 0.73
C LYS A 92 22.36 12.44 -0.53
N SER A 93 21.79 13.11 -1.51
CA SER A 93 22.52 13.74 -2.60
C SER A 93 23.58 14.74 -2.10
N ASP A 94 23.68 14.97 -0.80
CA ASP A 94 24.70 15.84 -0.23
C ASP A 94 26.05 15.11 -0.07
N ASP A 95 26.09 13.77 -0.07
CA ASP A 95 27.34 12.99 -0.27
C ASP A 95 27.63 12.73 -1.77
N VAL A 96 26.71 13.16 -2.65
CA VAL A 96 26.84 13.09 -4.12
C VAL A 96 27.66 14.24 -4.67
N GLN A 97 27.94 15.30 -3.90
CA GLN A 97 28.88 16.31 -4.37
C GLN A 97 30.30 15.74 -4.58
N GLN A 98 30.58 14.52 -4.09
CA GLN A 98 31.88 13.87 -4.27
C GLN A 98 31.85 12.43 -4.81
N ARG A 99 30.69 11.77 -4.87
CA ARG A 99 30.54 10.50 -5.61
C ARG A 99 29.68 10.73 -6.83
N THR A 100 30.33 10.88 -7.99
CA THR A 100 29.71 10.77 -9.30
C THR A 100 28.86 9.50 -9.29
N TRP A 101 27.54 9.64 -9.34
CA TRP A 101 26.65 8.49 -9.55
C TRP A 101 27.21 7.65 -10.68
N ASN A 102 27.37 6.34 -10.48
CA ASN A 102 27.77 5.51 -11.60
C ASN A 102 26.65 5.58 -12.63
N LYS A 103 26.98 5.48 -13.93
CA LYS A 103 25.99 5.52 -15.02
C LYS A 103 24.82 4.53 -14.80
N HIS A 104 25.07 3.44 -14.07
CA HIS A 104 24.06 2.50 -13.63
C HIS A 104 23.02 3.11 -12.68
N ASP A 105 23.45 3.88 -11.68
CA ASP A 105 22.58 4.50 -10.69
C ASP A 105 21.72 5.59 -11.33
N GLU A 106 22.30 6.36 -12.27
CA GLU A 106 21.55 7.36 -13.04
C GLU A 106 20.44 6.72 -13.88
N LEU A 107 20.76 5.63 -14.60
CA LEU A 107 19.78 4.90 -15.41
C LEU A 107 18.72 4.23 -14.53
N PHE A 108 19.11 3.67 -13.38
CA PHE A 108 18.20 3.08 -12.42
C PHE A 108 17.22 4.10 -11.86
N MET A 109 17.69 5.27 -11.45
CA MET A 109 16.82 6.35 -10.94
C MET A 109 15.89 6.90 -12.03
N LYS A 110 16.38 7.08 -13.27
CA LYS A 110 15.52 7.48 -14.41
C LYS A 110 14.45 6.44 -14.73
N LEU A 111 14.78 5.16 -14.65
CA LEU A 111 13.81 4.08 -14.80
C LEU A 111 12.79 4.12 -13.67
N LEU A 112 13.23 4.30 -12.43
CA LEU A 112 12.37 4.39 -11.26
C LEU A 112 11.40 5.58 -11.35
N ASP A 113 11.89 6.77 -11.70
CA ASP A 113 11.07 7.97 -11.90
C ASP A 113 10.05 7.78 -13.03
N SER A 114 10.43 7.12 -14.13
CA SER A 114 9.51 6.86 -15.25
C SER A 114 8.41 5.84 -14.92
N GLN A 115 8.57 5.04 -13.85
CA GLN A 115 7.64 3.98 -13.43
C GLN A 115 6.69 4.44 -12.31
N LEU A 116 6.96 5.56 -11.65
CA LEU A 116 6.15 6.10 -10.56
C LEU A 116 5.09 7.06 -11.11
N GLU A 117 3.91 6.55 -11.48
CA GLU A 117 2.76 7.34 -11.97
C GLU A 117 2.16 8.33 -10.95
N GLN A 118 2.78 8.50 -9.79
CA GLN A 118 2.71 9.66 -8.91
C GLN A 118 3.71 9.37 -7.78
N PRO A 119 4.67 10.27 -7.48
CA PRO A 119 5.57 10.04 -6.36
C PRO A 119 4.70 10.00 -5.10
N ARG A 120 4.58 8.82 -4.49
CA ARG A 120 4.02 8.72 -3.15
C ARG A 120 4.80 9.71 -2.30
N LYS A 121 4.09 10.59 -1.58
CA LYS A 121 4.75 11.43 -0.58
C LYS A 121 5.41 10.48 0.42
N LYS A 122 6.74 10.47 0.44
CA LYS A 122 7.51 9.61 1.33
C LYS A 122 7.37 10.19 2.74
N GLU A 123 6.67 9.47 3.59
CA GLU A 123 6.49 9.82 5.00
C GLU A 123 7.22 8.78 5.83
N PHE A 124 7.99 9.24 6.82
CA PHE A 124 8.79 8.38 7.69
C PHE A 124 8.21 8.38 9.10
N SER A 125 8.13 7.19 9.70
CA SER A 125 7.66 7.01 11.07
C SER A 125 8.39 5.83 11.73
N GLU A 126 8.49 5.83 13.06
CA GLU A 126 8.83 4.61 13.81
C GLU A 126 7.65 3.62 13.81
N ASP A 127 6.41 4.12 13.71
CA ASP A 127 5.23 3.32 13.41
C ASP A 127 5.18 3.00 11.91
N CYS A 128 5.93 1.97 11.51
CA CYS A 128 6.10 1.55 10.12
C CYS A 128 5.92 0.03 9.90
N LEU A 129 5.48 -0.73 10.92
CA LEU A 129 5.34 -2.19 10.85
C LEU A 129 4.02 -2.61 10.16
N TYR A 130 3.96 -2.35 8.86
CA TYR A 130 2.81 -2.65 8.01
C TYR A 130 3.18 -3.50 6.80
N LEU A 131 2.22 -4.31 6.33
CA LEU A 131 2.33 -5.11 5.12
C LEU A 131 1.39 -4.60 4.04
N ASN A 132 1.79 -4.84 2.78
CA ASN A 132 0.96 -4.62 1.61
C ASN A 132 0.77 -5.97 0.89
N VAL A 133 -0.46 -6.32 0.59
CA VAL A 133 -0.84 -7.60 -0.03
C VAL A 133 -1.50 -7.34 -1.38
N TYR A 134 -1.04 -8.05 -2.40
CA TYR A 134 -1.54 -7.95 -3.77
C TYR A 134 -2.04 -9.31 -4.23
N VAL A 135 -3.31 -9.38 -4.64
CA VAL A 135 -3.96 -10.62 -5.06
C VAL A 135 -4.43 -10.45 -6.52
N PRO A 136 -4.01 -11.33 -7.45
CA PRO A 136 -4.54 -11.33 -8.81
C PRO A 136 -6.07 -11.52 -8.78
N ALA A 137 -6.82 -10.71 -9.55
CA ALA A 137 -8.28 -10.81 -9.56
C ALA A 137 -8.80 -12.13 -10.16
N ASP A 138 -7.96 -12.85 -10.89
CA ASP A 138 -8.21 -14.11 -11.59
C ASP A 138 -7.74 -15.36 -10.81
N GLY A 139 -7.05 -15.21 -9.67
CA GLY A 139 -6.41 -16.33 -8.97
C GLY A 139 -7.19 -16.86 -7.76
N GLU A 140 -7.70 -18.08 -7.86
CA GLU A 140 -7.90 -18.97 -6.70
C GLU A 140 -6.63 -19.82 -6.53
N ASN A 141 -6.08 -19.92 -5.31
CA ASN A 141 -4.85 -20.67 -4.98
C ASN A 141 -3.57 -20.19 -5.70
N SER A 142 -3.32 -18.88 -5.72
CA SER A 142 -2.04 -18.33 -6.17
C SER A 142 -0.91 -18.55 -5.16
N GLU A 143 0.31 -18.74 -5.65
CA GLU A 143 1.53 -18.78 -4.81
C GLU A 143 1.73 -17.45 -4.06
N ILE A 144 2.29 -17.53 -2.85
CA ILE A 144 2.56 -16.36 -2.01
C ILE A 144 4.01 -15.91 -2.28
N CYS A 145 4.16 -14.71 -2.83
CA CYS A 145 5.46 -14.07 -3.02
C CYS A 145 5.65 -12.94 -2.02
N PHE A 146 6.80 -12.94 -1.34
CA PHE A 146 7.25 -11.83 -0.50
C PHE A 146 8.28 -11.02 -1.30
N HIS A 147 8.10 -9.70 -1.34
CA HIS A 147 9.06 -8.77 -1.94
C HIS A 147 9.57 -7.79 -0.89
#